data_AF-A0A8J5ICI3-F1
#
_entry.id   AF-A0A8J5ICI3-F1
#
_cell.length_a   1.000
_cell.length_b   1.000
_cell.length_c   1.000
_cell.angle_alpha   90.00
_cell.angle_beta   90.00
_cell.angle_gamma   90.00
#
_symmetry.space_group_name_H-M   'P 1'
#
loop_
_entity.id
_entity.type
_entity.pdbx_description
1 polymer ?
#
loop_
_entity_poly.entity_id
_entity_poly.type
_entity_poly.pdbx_seq_one_letter_code
_entity_poly.pdbx_strand_id
1 'polypeptide(L)'
;RISRWNWNYTYVGGSNESTRVSHTIVEKFDWLSLTLSYQDGEFHDLIMWGQLTGKAGAALNSADFGGATVPFSDQDFDATLEKAWPF
;
A
#
# COMPACT_ATOMS: atom_id res chain seq x y z
N ARG A 1 35.29 -7.15 -22.48
CA ARG A 1 35.43 -7.22 -21.00
C ARG A 1 34.21 -6.50 -20.42
N ILE A 2 33.15 -7.23 -20.11
CA ILE A 2 31.87 -6.68 -19.61
C ILE A 2 31.89 -6.86 -18.09
N SER A 3 31.72 -5.78 -17.33
CA SER A 3 31.74 -5.79 -15.88
C SER A 3 30.48 -6.45 -15.30
N ARG A 4 30.65 -7.14 -14.18
CA ARG A 4 29.66 -7.99 -13.46
C ARG A 4 28.47 -7.24 -12.83
N TRP A 5 28.31 -5.94 -13.09
CA TRP A 5 27.30 -5.09 -12.42
C TRP A 5 26.65 -4.09 -13.36
N ASN A 6 26.30 -4.50 -14.58
CA ASN A 6 25.52 -3.67 -15.48
C ASN A 6 24.03 -3.97 -15.29
N TRP A 7 23.39 -3.29 -14.34
CA TRP A 7 21.93 -3.29 -14.25
C TRP A 7 21.39 -2.43 -15.41
N ASN A 8 20.89 -3.06 -16.46
CA ASN A 8 20.20 -2.37 -17.54
C ASN A 8 18.81 -1.96 -17.04
N TYR A 9 18.71 -0.82 -16.36
CA TYR A 9 17.45 -0.28 -15.90
C TYR A 9 16.70 0.37 -17.07
N THR A 10 15.84 -0.39 -17.74
CA THR A 10 14.89 0.17 -18.70
C THR A 10 13.76 0.84 -17.93
N TYR A 11 13.87 2.16 -17.72
CA TYR A 11 12.79 2.93 -17.14
C TYR A 11 11.52 2.78 -18.00
N VAL A 12 10.47 2.20 -17.41
CA VAL A 12 9.14 2.15 -18.00
C VAL A 12 8.25 3.07 -17.16
N GLY A 13 8.05 4.28 -17.66
CA GLY A 13 7.21 5.29 -16.99
C GLY A 13 5.76 4.82 -16.92
N GLY A 14 5.24 4.69 -15.70
CA GLY A 14 3.85 4.27 -15.47
C GLY A 14 3.55 2.82 -15.88
N SER A 15 2.29 2.44 -15.70
CA SER A 15 1.73 1.23 -16.28
C SER A 15 0.25 1.49 -16.59
N ASN A 16 -0.31 0.75 -17.54
CA ASN A 16 -1.74 0.87 -17.88
C ASN A 16 -2.63 0.00 -16.97
N GLU A 17 -2.05 -0.86 -16.13
CA GLU A 17 -2.78 -1.89 -15.38
C GLU A 17 -2.66 -1.74 -13.87
N SER A 18 -1.51 -1.24 -13.38
CA SER A 18 -1.18 -1.16 -11.95
C SER A 18 -0.40 0.11 -11.56
N THR A 19 -0.64 0.58 -10.35
CA THR A 19 0.15 1.66 -9.73
C THR A 19 1.33 1.06 -8.98
N ARG A 20 2.53 1.60 -9.18
CA ARG A 20 3.73 1.22 -8.42
C ARG A 20 3.82 2.02 -7.14
N VAL A 21 3.94 1.31 -6.02
CA VAL A 21 4.01 1.91 -4.69
C VAL A 21 5.23 1.36 -3.93
N SER A 22 5.79 2.15 -3.02
CA SER A 22 6.88 1.75 -2.15
C SER A 22 6.60 2.13 -0.71
N HIS A 23 6.96 1.24 0.22
CA HIS A 23 7.06 1.56 1.64
C HIS A 23 8.41 2.20 1.91
N THR A 24 8.42 3.45 2.35
CA THR A 24 9.65 4.21 2.58
C THR A 24 9.60 4.95 3.91
N ILE A 25 10.77 5.10 4.52
CA ILE A 25 10.99 5.99 5.66
C ILE A 25 11.60 7.26 5.07
N VAL A 26 10.86 8.35 5.06
CA VAL A 26 11.29 9.61 4.42
C VAL A 26 12.33 10.32 5.29
N GLU A 27 12.14 10.32 6.61
CA GLU A 27 13.06 10.95 7.57
C GLU A 27 13.48 10.00 8.68
N LYS A 28 14.63 10.29 9.32
CA LYS A 28 15.35 9.39 10.25
C LYS A 28 14.55 8.92 11.49
N PHE A 29 13.35 9.45 11.74
CA PHE A 29 12.45 9.04 12.82
C PHE A 29 10.96 9.08 12.42
N ASP A 30 10.68 9.02 11.12
CA ASP A 30 9.31 9.08 10.61
C ASP A 30 8.63 7.70 10.62
N TRP A 31 7.31 7.71 10.53
CA TRP A 31 6.51 6.51 10.35
C TRP A 31 6.68 5.94 8.93
N LEU A 32 6.52 4.63 8.79
CA LEU A 32 6.57 3.97 7.49
C LEU A 32 5.43 4.49 6.60
N SER A 33 5.78 5.18 5.53
CA SER A 33 4.84 5.83 4.62
C SER A 33 4.78 5.10 3.27
N LEU A 34 3.65 5.26 2.57
CA LEU A 34 3.45 4.73 1.22
C LEU A 34 3.61 5.85 0.19
N THR A 35 4.53 5.68 -0.76
CA THR A 35 4.80 6.66 -1.82
C THR A 35 4.69 6.02 -3.19
N LEU A 36 4.49 6.84 -4.24
CA LEU A 36 4.59 6.36 -5.61
C LEU A 36 6.05 5.96 -5.92
N SER A 37 6.21 4.88 -6.68
CA SER A 37 7.51 4.33 -7.04
C SER A 37 7.67 4.23 -8.56
N TYR A 38 8.91 4.27 -9.01
CA TYR A 38 9.28 3.96 -10.40
C TYR A 38 9.80 2.52 -10.56
N GLN A 39 10.00 1.81 -9.45
CA GLN A 39 10.50 0.44 -9.44
C GLN A 39 9.32 -0.53 -9.41
N ASP A 40 9.42 -1.60 -10.19
CA ASP A 40 8.47 -2.71 -10.13
C ASP A 40 8.52 -3.35 -8.75
N GLY A 41 7.34 -3.63 -8.21
CA GLY A 41 7.16 -4.33 -6.93
C GLY A 41 6.59 -5.73 -7.14
N GLU A 42 6.02 -6.29 -6.07
CA GLU A 42 5.41 -7.62 -6.07
C GLU A 42 3.90 -7.52 -5.83
N PHE A 43 3.14 -8.40 -6.50
CA PHE A 43 1.71 -8.58 -6.22
C PHE A 43 1.51 -9.49 -5.01
N HIS A 44 0.46 -9.21 -4.24
CA HIS A 44 0.05 -10.01 -3.10
C HIS A 44 -1.33 -10.61 -3.35
N ASP A 45 -1.64 -11.71 -2.65
CA ASP A 45 -2.97 -12.30 -2.71
C ASP A 45 -4.03 -11.31 -2.19
N LEU A 46 -4.99 -10.99 -3.05
CA LEU A 46 -6.04 -10.03 -2.75
C LEU A 46 -7.27 -10.72 -2.16
N ILE A 47 -7.72 -10.24 -1.00
CA ILE A 47 -9.03 -10.54 -0.43
C ILE A 47 -9.81 -9.23 -0.23
N MET A 48 -10.96 -9.12 -0.89
CA MET A 48 -11.83 -7.95 -0.77
C MET A 48 -12.61 -7.98 0.54
N TRP A 49 -13.02 -6.82 1.07
CA TRP A 49 -13.81 -6.74 2.31
C TRP A 49 -15.06 -7.63 2.29
N GLY A 50 -15.82 -7.60 1.18
CA GLY A 50 -17.00 -8.47 0.99
C GLY A 50 -16.71 -9.96 0.82
N GLN A 51 -15.45 -10.36 0.66
CA GLN A 51 -15.02 -11.77 0.61
C GLN A 51 -14.56 -12.29 1.99
N LEU A 52 -14.39 -11.41 2.98
CA LEU A 52 -14.04 -11.82 4.34
C LEU A 52 -15.18 -12.61 4.98
N THR A 53 -14.82 -13.52 5.88
CA THR A 53 -15.81 -14.10 6.79
C THR A 53 -16.35 -13.03 7.74
N GLY A 54 -17.60 -13.13 8.16
CA GLY A 54 -18.18 -12.16 9.11
C GLY A 54 -17.38 -12.03 10.41
N LYS A 55 -16.72 -13.10 10.86
CA LYS A 55 -15.81 -13.05 12.03
C LYS A 55 -14.53 -12.25 11.75
N ALA A 56 -13.95 -12.38 10.55
CA ALA A 56 -12.75 -11.64 10.19
C ALA A 56 -13.04 -10.14 10.06
N GLY A 57 -14.14 -9.75 9.41
CA GLY A 57 -14.57 -8.35 9.33
C GLY A 57 -14.82 -7.75 10.72
N ALA A 58 -15.58 -8.46 11.58
CA ALA A 58 -15.83 -8.01 12.95
C ALA A 58 -14.54 -7.89 13.79
N ALA A 59 -13.58 -8.80 13.60
CA ALA A 59 -12.28 -8.70 14.26
C ALA A 59 -11.50 -7.47 13.80
N LEU A 60 -11.45 -7.20 12.49
CA LEU A 60 -10.77 -6.03 11.94
C LEU A 60 -11.40 -4.70 12.37
N ASN A 61 -12.73 -4.67 12.56
CA ASN A 61 -13.44 -3.48 13.05
C ASN A 61 -13.22 -3.20 14.55
N SER A 62 -12.93 -4.23 15.36
CA SER A 62 -12.92 -4.12 16.83
C SER A 62 -11.55 -4.29 17.47
N ALA A 63 -10.57 -4.83 16.73
CA ALA A 63 -9.24 -5.07 17.23
C ALA A 63 -8.46 -3.77 17.48
N ASP A 64 -7.70 -3.77 18.57
CA ASP A 64 -6.76 -2.70 18.89
C ASP A 64 -5.41 -2.96 18.19
N PHE A 65 -5.07 -2.11 17.23
CA PHE A 65 -3.78 -2.12 16.52
C PHE A 65 -2.80 -1.09 17.08
N GLY A 66 -3.05 -0.58 18.28
CA GLY A 66 -2.21 0.41 18.96
C GLY A 66 -2.17 1.73 18.22
N GLY A 67 -1.00 2.08 17.68
CA GLY A 67 -0.82 3.32 16.90
C GLY A 67 -1.34 3.25 15.46
N ALA A 68 -1.75 2.07 14.99
CA ALA A 68 -2.28 1.87 13.64
C ALA A 68 -3.81 1.78 13.66
N THR A 69 -4.43 2.12 12.53
CA THR A 69 -5.87 2.01 12.30
C THR A 69 -6.12 1.20 11.03
N VAL A 70 -7.30 0.59 10.91
CA VAL A 70 -7.67 -0.18 9.70
C VAL A 70 -8.42 0.76 8.75
N PRO A 71 -7.79 1.25 7.66
CA PRO A 71 -8.34 2.33 6.84
C PRO A 71 -9.57 1.95 6.02
N PHE A 72 -9.87 0.65 5.94
CA PHE A 72 -11.01 0.09 5.21
C PHE A 72 -12.05 -0.56 6.14
N SER A 73 -11.98 -0.28 7.44
CA SER A 73 -12.98 -0.72 8.40
C SER A 73 -14.33 -0.05 8.13
N ASP A 74 -15.43 -0.64 8.58
CA ASP A 74 -16.76 -0.04 8.41
C ASP A 74 -16.87 1.34 9.09
N GLN A 75 -16.05 1.59 10.12
CA GLN A 75 -16.02 2.87 10.84
C GLN A 75 -15.20 3.94 10.12
N ASP A 76 -14.07 3.57 9.49
CA ASP A 76 -13.08 4.53 9.00
C ASP A 76 -13.07 4.69 7.48
N PHE A 77 -13.80 3.84 6.73
CA PHE A 77 -13.75 3.83 5.27
C PHE A 77 -14.12 5.18 4.64
N ASP A 78 -15.28 5.74 4.99
CA ASP A 78 -15.76 7.01 4.41
C ASP A 78 -14.83 8.19 4.77
N ALA A 79 -14.37 8.26 6.03
CA ALA A 79 -13.45 9.29 6.48
C ALA A 79 -12.08 9.17 5.80
N THR A 80 -11.64 7.93 5.53
CA THR A 80 -10.40 7.68 4.78
C THR A 80 -10.55 8.07 3.31
N LEU A 81 -11.70 7.80 2.69
CA LEU A 81 -12.00 8.23 1.32
C LEU A 81 -12.01 9.75 1.19
N GLU A 82 -12.62 10.46 2.14
CA GLU A 82 -12.62 11.93 2.15
C GLU A 82 -11.19 12.49 2.24
N LYS A 83 -10.34 11.92 3.10
CA LYS A 83 -8.93 12.32 3.23
C LYS A 83 -8.09 11.97 2.00
N ALA A 84 -8.44 10.89 1.31
CA ALA A 84 -7.72 10.44 0.11
C ALA A 84 -8.16 11.18 -1.16
N TRP A 85 -9.18 12.04 -1.07
CA TRP A 85 -9.70 12.76 -2.23
C TRP A 85 -8.68 13.78 -2.77
N PRO A 86 -8.27 13.66 -4.06
CA PRO A 86 -7.16 14.46 -4.57
C PRO A 86 -7.58 15.77 -5.27
N PHE A 87 -8.86 16.17 -5.21
CA PHE A 87 -9.40 17.30 -5.98
C PHE A 87 -10.06 18.39 -5.12
#